data_AF-A0A3E2B444-F1
#
_entry.id   AF-A0A3E2B444-F1
#
_cell.length_a   1.000
_cell.length_b   1.000
_cell.length_c   1.000
_cell.angle_alpha   90.00
_cell.angle_beta   90.00
_cell.angle_gamma   90.00
#
_symmetry.space_group_name_H-M   'P 1'
#
loop_
_entity.id
_entity.type
_entity.pdbx_description
1 polymer ?
#
loop_
_entity_poly.entity_id
_entity_poly.type
_entity_poly.pdbx_seq_one_letter_code
_entity_poly.pdbx_strand_id
1 'polypeptide(L)'
;MSTSLPPAFSLGPVSTLQEMLRTIAFVNRSLPFLRPTGRFDEETLEAVMMFQKINGFPVTGIVDRRTWDAIMNAFLQAYSHLAPPRTVTIFSQGAELIHPGQSSPLLRPLQDMFRALAEILEGIASTPSTGVLDEDTTANLRWLQGHSGLPQTGVLDQNTWEMLVRLFETFVSQKPVQKIDNNQKTHL
;
A
#
# COMPACT_ATOMS: atom_id res chain seq x y z
N MET A 1 -19.05 -11.92 14.65
CA MET A 1 -17.86 -12.73 14.99
C MET A 1 -16.65 -11.98 14.47
N SER A 2 -15.89 -11.38 15.38
CA SER A 2 -14.77 -10.50 15.07
C SER A 2 -13.55 -11.33 14.66
N THR A 3 -13.26 -11.41 13.36
CA THR A 3 -11.93 -11.86 12.90
C THR A 3 -10.94 -10.76 13.21
N SER A 4 -10.28 -10.87 14.37
CA SER A 4 -9.12 -10.06 14.73
C SER A 4 -8.06 -10.27 13.66
N LEU A 5 -7.73 -9.20 12.92
CA LEU A 5 -6.60 -9.20 12.01
C LEU A 5 -5.29 -9.25 12.81
N PRO A 6 -4.21 -9.82 12.24
CA PRO A 6 -2.90 -9.80 12.87
C PRO A 6 -2.43 -8.34 13.06
N PRO A 7 -1.72 -8.02 14.17
CA PRO A 7 -1.37 -6.66 14.60
C PRO A 7 -0.48 -5.86 13.64
N ALA A 8 -0.13 -6.41 12.48
CA ALA A 8 0.90 -5.92 11.58
C ALA A 8 0.43 -4.81 10.62
N PHE A 9 -0.87 -4.74 10.30
CA PHE A 9 -1.49 -3.67 9.51
C PHE A 9 -1.62 -2.32 10.27
N SER A 10 -1.08 -2.21 11.48
CA SER A 10 -1.29 -1.05 12.36
C SER A 10 -0.14 -0.04 12.34
N LEU A 11 0.93 -0.27 11.57
CA LEU A 11 2.23 0.43 11.69
C LEU A 11 2.59 1.34 10.50
N GLY A 12 1.64 1.66 9.61
CA GLY A 12 1.86 2.57 8.49
C GLY A 12 2.18 1.86 7.16
N PRO A 13 2.60 2.59 6.13
CA PRO A 13 2.45 2.11 4.75
C PRO A 13 3.53 1.11 4.33
N VAL A 14 4.70 1.17 4.97
CA VAL A 14 5.70 0.12 4.83
C VAL A 14 5.21 -1.16 5.49
N SER A 15 4.45 -1.09 6.59
CA SER A 15 3.84 -2.28 7.20
C SER A 15 2.77 -2.87 6.28
N THR A 16 2.02 -2.02 5.58
CA THR A 16 1.08 -2.44 4.54
C THR A 16 1.79 -3.14 3.38
N LEU A 17 2.89 -2.56 2.86
CA LEU A 17 3.73 -3.19 1.84
C LEU A 17 4.26 -4.55 2.30
N GLN A 18 4.83 -4.60 3.51
CA GLN A 18 5.38 -5.81 4.10
C GLN A 18 4.30 -6.90 4.25
N GLU A 19 3.09 -6.52 4.63
CA GLU A 19 1.98 -7.45 4.80
C GLU A 19 1.40 -7.92 3.45
N MET A 20 1.40 -7.06 2.42
CA MET A 20 1.08 -7.48 1.05
C MET A 20 2.09 -8.51 0.55
N LEU A 21 3.38 -8.21 0.65
CA LEU A 21 4.46 -9.11 0.25
C LEU A 21 4.41 -10.43 1.03
N ARG A 22 4.12 -10.36 2.34
CA ARG A 22 3.89 -11.54 3.17
C ARG A 22 2.68 -12.36 2.72
N THR A 23 1.57 -11.70 2.40
CA THR A 23 0.36 -12.38 1.90
C THR A 23 0.63 -13.09 0.57
N ILE A 24 1.37 -12.44 -0.33
CA ILE A 24 1.82 -13.05 -1.58
C ILE A 24 2.72 -14.25 -1.28
N ALA A 25 3.62 -14.15 -0.30
CA ALA A 25 4.54 -15.24 0.08
C ALA A 25 3.81 -16.51 0.55
N PHE A 26 2.60 -16.42 1.11
CA PHE A 26 1.79 -17.59 1.46
C PHE A 26 1.35 -18.40 0.23
N VAL A 27 1.19 -17.76 -0.93
CA VAL A 27 0.81 -18.41 -2.19
C VAL A 27 2.03 -18.68 -3.07
N ASN A 28 2.95 -17.71 -3.15
CA ASN A 28 4.19 -17.80 -3.89
C ASN A 28 5.39 -17.91 -2.94
N ARG A 29 5.82 -19.15 -2.68
CA ARG A 29 6.91 -19.46 -1.74
C ARG A 29 8.30 -19.00 -2.19
N SER A 30 8.43 -18.39 -3.36
CA SER A 30 9.69 -17.79 -3.81
C SER A 30 9.96 -16.42 -3.17
N LEU A 31 8.98 -15.80 -2.52
CA LEU A 31 9.19 -14.55 -1.75
C LEU A 31 9.56 -14.85 -0.30
N PRO A 32 10.40 -14.01 0.33
CA PRO A 32 10.67 -14.10 1.75
C PRO A 32 9.42 -13.77 2.58
N PHE A 33 9.28 -14.45 3.72
CA PHE A 33 8.21 -14.17 4.68
C PHE A 33 8.59 -13.00 5.59
N LEU A 34 7.97 -11.86 5.36
CA LEU A 34 8.21 -10.66 6.16
C LEU A 34 7.41 -10.66 7.46
N ARG A 35 8.00 -10.06 8.50
CA ARG A 35 7.24 -9.55 9.65
C ARG A 35 7.00 -8.06 9.40
N PRO A 36 5.74 -7.59 9.31
CA PRO A 36 5.51 -6.17 9.14
C PRO A 36 5.91 -5.42 10.41
N THR A 37 6.92 -4.57 10.27
CA THR A 37 7.49 -3.73 11.32
C THR A 37 7.24 -2.24 11.06
N GLY A 38 6.79 -1.88 9.85
CA GLY A 38 6.65 -0.49 9.42
C GLY A 38 7.96 0.19 9.02
N ARG A 39 9.09 -0.53 9.05
CA ARG A 39 10.40 0.00 8.64
C ARG A 39 10.84 -0.62 7.33
N PHE A 40 11.32 0.21 6.40
CA PHE A 40 11.85 -0.28 5.12
C PHE A 40 13.33 -0.68 5.32
N ASP A 41 13.50 -1.88 5.88
CA ASP A 41 14.77 -2.53 6.22
C ASP A 41 15.30 -3.42 5.08
N GLU A 42 16.41 -4.10 5.32
CA GLU A 42 17.08 -4.96 4.34
C GLU A 42 16.21 -6.15 3.91
N GLU A 43 15.43 -6.74 4.84
CA GLU A 43 14.48 -7.80 4.52
C GLU A 43 13.37 -7.29 3.57
N THR A 44 12.86 -6.08 3.83
CA THR A 44 11.86 -5.44 2.97
C THR A 44 12.43 -5.12 1.58
N LEU A 45 13.67 -4.63 1.52
CA LEU A 45 14.38 -4.37 0.28
C LEU A 45 14.57 -5.66 -0.54
N GLU A 46 15.04 -6.73 0.10
CA GLU A 46 15.23 -8.03 -0.53
C GLU A 46 13.91 -8.58 -1.08
N ALA A 47 12.83 -8.49 -0.32
CA ALA A 47 11.50 -8.92 -0.75
C ALA A 47 11.02 -8.16 -1.99
N VAL A 48 11.21 -6.83 -2.04
CA VAL A 48 10.87 -6.00 -3.19
C VAL A 48 11.72 -6.37 -4.40
N MET A 49 13.04 -6.52 -4.23
CA MET A 49 13.94 -6.92 -5.30
C MET A 49 13.60 -8.31 -5.86
N MET A 50 13.26 -9.25 -4.98
CA MET A 50 12.85 -10.60 -5.36
C MET A 50 11.51 -10.59 -6.08
N PHE A 51 10.55 -9.78 -5.62
CA PHE A 51 9.29 -9.57 -6.33
C PHE A 51 9.52 -9.00 -7.73
N GLN A 52 10.33 -7.95 -7.85
CA GLN A 52 10.69 -7.35 -9.15
C GLN A 52 11.32 -8.38 -10.08
N LYS A 53 12.27 -9.18 -9.57
CA LYS A 53 12.93 -10.25 -10.33
C LYS A 53 11.94 -11.30 -10.83
N ILE A 54 11.05 -11.80 -9.97
CA ILE A 54 10.05 -12.81 -10.32
C ILE A 54 9.08 -12.29 -11.38
N ASN A 55 8.75 -11.00 -11.35
CA ASN A 55 7.82 -10.37 -12.29
C ASN A 55 8.52 -9.76 -13.53
N GLY A 56 9.84 -9.99 -13.70
CA GLY A 56 10.60 -9.51 -14.85
C GLY A 56 10.78 -7.99 -14.91
N PHE A 57 10.75 -7.31 -13.76
CA PHE A 57 11.01 -5.87 -13.65
C PHE A 57 12.49 -5.58 -13.37
N PRO A 58 12.97 -4.35 -13.64
CA PRO A 58 14.26 -3.90 -13.15
C PRO A 58 14.36 -4.09 -11.63
N VAL A 59 15.42 -4.76 -11.18
CA VAL A 59 15.64 -5.10 -9.77
C VAL A 59 16.31 -3.90 -9.08
N THR A 60 15.52 -2.88 -8.78
CA THR A 60 16.00 -1.62 -8.17
C THR A 60 15.82 -1.60 -6.66
N GLY A 61 14.92 -2.44 -6.13
CA GLY A 61 14.49 -2.37 -4.73
C GLY A 61 13.64 -1.14 -4.41
N ILE A 62 13.35 -0.30 -5.41
CA ILE A 62 12.49 0.86 -5.32
C ILE A 62 11.07 0.43 -5.67
N VAL A 63 10.12 0.71 -4.79
CA VAL A 63 8.70 0.48 -5.06
C VAL A 63 8.15 1.69 -5.80
N ASP A 64 8.32 1.67 -7.13
CA ASP A 64 7.66 2.63 -8.04
C ASP A 64 6.21 2.21 -8.32
N ARG A 65 5.46 3.05 -9.04
CA ARG A 65 4.06 2.79 -9.39
C ARG A 65 3.84 1.42 -10.01
N ARG A 66 4.66 1.06 -10.98
CA ARG A 66 4.55 -0.22 -11.67
C ARG A 66 4.78 -1.39 -10.71
N THR A 67 5.75 -1.27 -9.82
CA THR A 67 6.06 -2.27 -8.79
C THR A 67 4.93 -2.37 -7.78
N TRP A 68 4.40 -1.24 -7.29
CA TRP A 68 3.29 -1.20 -6.35
C TRP A 68 2.01 -1.82 -6.93
N ASP A 69 1.61 -1.42 -8.14
CA ASP A 69 0.42 -1.94 -8.82
C ASP A 69 0.52 -3.46 -9.01
N ALA A 70 1.71 -3.97 -9.35
CA ALA A 70 1.96 -5.39 -9.47
C ALA A 70 1.89 -6.13 -8.12
N ILE A 71 2.49 -5.58 -7.06
CA ILE A 71 2.42 -6.14 -5.70
C ILE A 71 0.95 -6.17 -5.25
N MET A 72 0.20 -5.10 -5.45
CA MET A 72 -1.22 -5.04 -5.09
C MET A 72 -2.05 -6.09 -5.84
N ASN A 73 -1.86 -6.22 -7.15
CA ASN A 73 -2.57 -7.22 -7.95
C ASN A 73 -2.24 -8.65 -7.49
N ALA A 74 -0.96 -8.93 -7.25
CA ALA A 74 -0.53 -10.21 -6.72
C ALA A 74 -1.10 -10.46 -5.30
N PHE A 75 -1.17 -9.43 -4.48
CA PHE A 75 -1.79 -9.47 -3.16
C PHE A 75 -3.28 -9.83 -3.25
N LEU A 76 -4.04 -9.17 -4.13
CA LEU A 76 -5.47 -9.43 -4.30
C LEU A 76 -5.74 -10.86 -4.79
N GLN A 77 -4.92 -11.34 -5.71
CA GLN A 77 -4.98 -12.72 -6.18
C GLN A 77 -4.68 -13.69 -5.02
N ALA A 78 -3.58 -13.48 -4.31
CA ALA A 78 -3.21 -14.31 -3.17
C ALA A 78 -4.29 -14.29 -2.07
N TYR A 79 -4.82 -13.12 -1.76
CA TYR A 79 -5.88 -12.95 -0.77
C TYR A 79 -7.16 -13.66 -1.18
N SER A 80 -7.58 -13.58 -2.45
CA SER A 80 -8.76 -14.30 -2.94
C SER A 80 -8.59 -15.82 -2.91
N HIS A 81 -7.36 -16.33 -3.11
CA HIS A 81 -7.06 -17.76 -2.97
C HIS A 81 -7.05 -18.22 -1.50
N LEU A 82 -6.66 -17.35 -0.57
CA LEU A 82 -6.56 -17.65 0.86
C LEU A 82 -7.87 -17.37 1.62
N ALA A 83 -8.73 -16.51 1.09
CA ALA A 83 -10.02 -16.19 1.66
C ALA A 83 -11.02 -17.35 1.43
N PRO A 84 -11.92 -17.63 2.40
CA PRO A 84 -13.03 -18.54 2.15
C PRO A 84 -13.88 -18.01 0.97
N PRO A 85 -14.44 -18.90 0.12
CA PRO A 85 -15.12 -18.49 -1.11
C PRO A 85 -16.27 -17.54 -0.79
N ARG A 86 -16.07 -16.26 -1.09
CA ARG A 86 -17.11 -15.24 -1.20
C ARG A 86 -16.99 -14.69 -2.61
N THR A 87 -18.10 -14.70 -3.33
CA THR A 87 -18.31 -14.22 -4.70
C THR A 87 -17.38 -13.06 -5.07
N VAL A 88 -16.37 -13.35 -5.89
CA VAL A 88 -15.31 -12.45 -6.34
C VAL A 88 -15.73 -11.77 -7.63
N THR A 89 -15.61 -10.44 -7.74
CA THR A 89 -15.01 -9.83 -8.94
C THR A 89 -14.35 -8.50 -8.58
N ILE A 90 -13.02 -8.49 -8.60
CA ILE A 90 -12.17 -7.35 -8.26
C ILE A 90 -11.79 -6.69 -9.59
N PHE A 91 -12.51 -5.62 -9.95
CA PHE A 91 -12.20 -4.64 -11.00
C PHE A 91 -11.82 -5.17 -12.41
N SER A 92 -12.83 -5.58 -13.18
CA SER A 92 -12.80 -5.49 -14.65
C SER A 92 -13.83 -4.44 -15.10
N GLN A 93 -13.71 -3.90 -16.32
CA GLN A 93 -14.52 -2.79 -16.84
C GLN A 93 -16.01 -2.93 -16.49
N GLY A 94 -16.47 -2.13 -15.53
CA GLY A 94 -17.68 -2.39 -14.70
C GLY A 94 -17.42 -2.44 -13.19
N ALA A 95 -16.19 -2.18 -12.77
CA ALA A 95 -15.68 -2.08 -11.39
C ALA A 95 -16.64 -1.39 -10.41
N GLU A 96 -17.01 -2.12 -9.35
CA GLU A 96 -17.84 -1.64 -8.25
C GLU A 96 -17.13 -0.51 -7.48
N LEU A 97 -17.60 0.70 -7.72
CA LEU A 97 -17.29 1.90 -6.95
C LEU A 97 -17.46 1.61 -5.46
N ILE A 98 -16.46 1.89 -4.63
CA ILE A 98 -16.65 1.76 -3.19
C ILE A 98 -17.26 3.06 -2.66
N HIS A 99 -18.52 2.97 -2.27
CA HIS A 99 -19.30 4.08 -1.76
C HIS A 99 -19.13 4.25 -0.25
N PRO A 100 -19.35 5.47 0.29
CA PRO A 100 -19.30 5.72 1.72
C PRO A 100 -20.14 4.71 2.52
N GLY A 101 -19.56 4.19 3.60
CA GLY A 101 -20.16 3.16 4.46
C GLY A 101 -19.95 1.71 3.99
N GLN A 102 -19.43 1.47 2.79
CA GLN A 102 -19.11 0.12 2.33
C GLN A 102 -17.81 -0.41 2.96
N SER A 103 -17.74 -1.72 3.14
CA SER A 103 -16.53 -2.40 3.63
C SER A 103 -15.82 -3.12 2.51
N SER A 104 -14.49 -3.03 2.47
CA SER A 104 -13.67 -3.75 1.50
C SER A 104 -12.29 -4.03 2.08
N PRO A 105 -11.71 -5.22 1.82
CA PRO A 105 -10.34 -5.53 2.22
C PRO A 105 -9.31 -4.49 1.73
N LEU A 106 -9.59 -3.81 0.61
CA LEU A 106 -8.74 -2.78 0.01
C LEU A 106 -8.67 -1.47 0.80
N LEU A 107 -9.70 -1.19 1.61
CA LEU A 107 -9.79 0.08 2.33
C LEU A 107 -8.78 0.17 3.47
N ARG A 108 -8.33 -0.96 4.02
CA ARG A 108 -7.33 -0.97 5.09
C ARG A 108 -5.97 -0.47 4.60
N PRO A 109 -5.39 -1.04 3.51
CA PRO A 109 -4.22 -0.46 2.87
C PRO A 109 -4.36 1.03 2.54
N LEU A 110 -5.51 1.42 2.01
CA LEU A 110 -5.80 2.82 1.66
C LEU A 110 -5.79 3.74 2.89
N GLN A 111 -6.42 3.32 3.97
CA GLN A 111 -6.46 4.06 5.25
C GLN A 111 -5.07 4.14 5.90
N ASP A 112 -4.23 3.12 5.72
CA ASP A 112 -2.85 3.15 6.19
C ASP A 112 -2.02 4.17 5.39
N MET A 113 -2.22 4.24 4.06
CA MET A 113 -1.60 5.26 3.21
C MET A 113 -2.03 6.67 3.62
N PHE A 114 -3.33 6.88 3.87
CA PHE A 114 -3.82 8.18 4.33
C PHE A 114 -3.26 8.60 5.69
N ARG A 115 -3.16 7.67 6.63
CA ARG A 115 -2.51 7.95 7.93
C ARG A 115 -1.04 8.35 7.76
N ALA A 116 -0.29 7.65 6.91
CA ALA A 116 1.10 8.03 6.62
C ALA A 116 1.21 9.42 6.00
N LEU A 117 0.28 9.74 5.09
CA LEU A 117 0.22 11.02 4.42
C LEU A 117 -0.24 12.14 5.37
N ALA A 118 -1.11 11.85 6.34
CA ALA A 118 -1.54 12.79 7.37
C ALA A 118 -0.38 13.27 8.28
N GLU A 119 0.70 12.49 8.40
CA GLU A 119 1.91 12.92 9.11
C GLU A 119 2.74 13.95 8.34
N ILE A 120 2.58 14.01 7.00
CA ILE A 120 3.42 14.81 6.11
C ILE A 120 2.64 15.97 5.48
N LEU A 121 1.36 15.78 5.20
CA LEU A 121 0.52 16.70 4.45
C LEU A 121 -0.59 17.26 5.32
N GLU A 122 -0.68 18.60 5.34
CA GLU A 122 -1.79 19.31 5.96
C GLU A 122 -3.07 19.12 5.14
N GLY A 123 -4.18 18.80 5.83
CA GLY A 123 -5.50 18.63 5.21
C GLY A 123 -5.95 17.18 4.98
N ILE A 124 -5.11 16.19 5.28
CA ILE A 124 -5.49 14.78 5.32
C ILE A 124 -5.75 14.39 6.78
N ALA A 125 -6.93 13.84 7.07
CA ALA A 125 -7.26 13.29 8.37
C ALA A 125 -6.57 11.94 8.60
N SER A 126 -6.09 11.69 9.81
CA SER A 126 -5.60 10.36 10.18
C SER A 126 -6.77 9.39 10.27
N THR A 127 -6.85 8.42 9.35
CA THR A 127 -7.92 7.44 9.30
C THR A 127 -7.58 6.16 10.08
N PRO A 128 -8.48 5.65 10.94
CA PRO A 128 -8.32 4.31 11.50
C PRO A 128 -8.42 3.25 10.40
N SER A 129 -7.62 2.18 10.47
CA SER A 129 -7.68 1.04 9.54
C SER A 129 -8.91 0.17 9.86
N THR A 130 -10.10 0.67 9.57
CA THR A 130 -11.39 0.00 9.84
C THR A 130 -11.76 -0.98 8.71
N GLY A 131 -11.23 -0.76 7.51
CA GLY A 131 -11.67 -1.47 6.29
C GLY A 131 -13.08 -1.12 5.85
N VAL A 132 -13.63 -0.03 6.40
CA VAL A 132 -14.93 0.57 6.05
C VAL A 132 -14.64 1.94 5.48
N LEU A 133 -15.36 2.36 4.44
CA LEU A 133 -15.21 3.70 3.88
C LEU A 133 -15.96 4.69 4.77
N ASP A 134 -15.40 4.90 5.96
CA ASP A 134 -15.91 5.78 7.01
C ASP A 134 -15.83 7.26 6.61
N GLU A 135 -16.34 8.12 7.48
CA GLU A 135 -16.44 9.55 7.21
C GLU A 135 -15.07 10.21 7.02
N ASP A 136 -14.08 9.84 7.84
CA ASP A 136 -12.70 10.35 7.73
C ASP A 136 -12.06 9.91 6.41
N THR A 137 -12.23 8.64 6.04
CA THR A 137 -11.69 8.13 4.76
C THR A 137 -12.40 8.77 3.57
N THR A 138 -13.71 8.96 3.67
CA THR A 138 -14.52 9.66 2.66
C THR A 138 -14.07 11.10 2.50
N ALA A 139 -13.80 11.81 3.59
CA ALA A 139 -13.30 13.19 3.57
C ALA A 139 -11.93 13.28 2.91
N ASN A 140 -11.03 12.34 3.19
CA ASN A 140 -9.72 12.27 2.53
C ASN A 140 -9.82 11.97 1.03
N LEU A 141 -10.73 11.11 0.60
CA LEU A 141 -10.99 10.87 -0.82
C LEU A 141 -11.52 12.14 -1.50
N ARG A 142 -12.43 12.88 -0.85
CA ARG A 142 -12.90 14.18 -1.36
C ARG A 142 -11.78 15.20 -1.46
N TRP A 143 -10.89 15.23 -0.48
CA TRP A 143 -9.72 16.10 -0.49
C TRP A 143 -8.81 15.79 -1.69
N LEU A 144 -8.51 14.52 -1.96
CA LEU A 144 -7.74 14.08 -3.14
C LEU A 144 -8.42 14.46 -4.46
N GLN A 145 -9.72 14.20 -4.55
CA GLN A 145 -10.52 14.51 -5.73
C GLN A 145 -10.52 16.02 -6.01
N GLY A 146 -10.69 16.84 -4.97
CA GLY A 146 -10.66 18.29 -5.07
C GLY A 146 -9.31 18.82 -5.55
N HIS A 147 -8.20 18.30 -5.02
CA HIS A 147 -6.85 18.69 -5.44
C HIS A 147 -6.53 18.32 -6.90
N SER A 148 -7.27 17.38 -7.46
CA SER A 148 -7.06 16.90 -8.83
C SER A 148 -8.13 17.39 -9.82
N GLY A 149 -8.98 18.33 -9.40
CA GLY A 149 -10.06 18.89 -10.24
C GLY A 149 -11.20 17.91 -10.55
N LEU A 150 -11.33 16.83 -9.77
CA LEU A 150 -12.40 15.85 -9.91
C LEU A 150 -13.61 16.20 -9.03
N PRO A 151 -14.81 15.67 -9.36
CA PRO A 151 -15.96 15.73 -8.45
C PRO A 151 -15.64 15.06 -7.11
N GLN A 152 -15.88 15.79 -6.02
CA GLN A 152 -15.60 15.35 -4.64
C GLN A 152 -16.68 14.40 -4.12
N THR A 153 -16.82 13.25 -4.78
CA THR A 153 -17.83 12.23 -4.47
C THR A 153 -17.52 11.50 -3.16
N GLY A 154 -16.24 11.38 -2.81
CA GLY A 154 -15.77 10.53 -1.71
C GLY A 154 -15.89 9.03 -2.01
N VAL A 155 -16.13 8.67 -3.27
CA VAL A 155 -16.15 7.29 -3.77
C VAL A 155 -14.74 6.87 -4.11
N LEU A 156 -14.36 5.63 -3.75
CA LEU A 156 -13.11 5.05 -4.24
C LEU A 156 -13.34 4.43 -5.62
N ASP A 157 -12.81 5.11 -6.64
CA ASP A 157 -12.68 4.61 -8.00
C ASP A 157 -11.21 4.46 -8.39
N GLN A 158 -10.96 3.94 -9.60
CA GLN A 158 -9.59 3.76 -10.10
C GLN A 158 -8.80 5.08 -10.14
N ASN A 159 -9.43 6.18 -10.56
CA ASN A 159 -8.75 7.47 -10.68
C ASN A 159 -8.32 8.02 -9.31
N THR A 160 -9.23 7.96 -8.33
CA THR A 160 -8.99 8.41 -6.95
C THR A 160 -7.93 7.54 -6.28
N TRP A 161 -7.94 6.24 -6.56
CA TRP A 161 -6.89 5.32 -6.14
C TRP A 161 -5.51 5.69 -6.71
N GLU A 162 -5.42 5.91 -8.03
CA GLU A 162 -4.17 6.30 -8.68
C GLU A 162 -3.59 7.61 -8.11
N MET A 163 -4.45 8.55 -7.71
CA MET A 163 -4.04 9.79 -7.06
C MET A 163 -3.43 9.54 -5.68
N LEU A 164 -4.07 8.72 -4.86
CA LEU A 164 -3.54 8.36 -3.55
C LEU A 164 -2.17 7.70 -3.67
N VAL A 165 -2.01 6.77 -4.61
CA VAL A 165 -0.73 6.10 -4.87
C VAL A 165 0.36 7.10 -5.27
N ARG A 166 0.09 8.02 -6.20
CA ARG A 166 1.06 9.04 -6.61
C ARG A 166 1.48 9.95 -5.46
N LEU A 167 0.51 10.37 -4.65
CA LEU A 167 0.75 11.25 -3.51
C LEU A 167 1.61 10.50 -2.47
N PHE A 168 1.26 9.26 -2.20
CA PHE A 168 2.01 8.36 -1.34
C PHE A 168 3.47 8.16 -1.82
N GLU A 169 3.68 7.85 -3.09
CA GLU A 169 5.01 7.72 -3.69
C GLU A 169 5.83 9.01 -3.56
N THR A 170 5.21 10.15 -3.83
CA THR A 170 5.90 11.45 -3.85
C THR A 170 6.49 11.79 -2.48
N PHE A 171 5.73 11.52 -1.41
CA PHE A 171 6.08 11.95 -0.07
C PHE A 171 6.71 10.86 0.79
N VAL A 172 6.44 9.58 0.50
CA VAL A 172 6.93 8.46 1.31
C VAL A 172 8.06 7.67 0.63
N SER A 173 8.15 7.67 -0.71
CA SER A 173 9.27 7.01 -1.42
C SER A 173 10.54 7.86 -1.50
N GLN A 174 10.50 9.14 -1.12
CA GLN A 174 11.71 9.96 -0.96
C GLN A 174 12.39 9.69 0.38
N LYS A 175 13.24 8.66 0.46
CA LYS A 175 14.24 8.60 1.54
C LYS A 175 15.21 9.80 1.40
N PRO A 176 15.67 10.41 2.51
CA PRO A 176 16.82 11.32 2.45
C PRO A 176 18.00 10.54 1.88
N VAL A 177 18.71 11.13 0.92
CA VAL A 177 20.03 10.66 0.49
C VAL A 177 20.87 10.48 1.75
N GLN A 178 21.14 9.24 2.15
CA GLN A 178 22.21 8.93 3.08
C GLN A 178 23.48 9.48 2.43
N LYS A 179 24.01 10.58 2.99
CA LYS A 179 25.36 11.01 2.66
C LYS A 179 26.26 9.84 3.01
N ILE A 180 26.92 9.36 1.96
CA ILE A 180 27.92 8.30 2.00
C ILE A 180 28.95 8.67 3.06
N ASP A 181 29.13 7.79 4.05
CA ASP A 181 30.28 7.81 4.95
C ASP A 181 31.55 7.55 4.12
N ASN A 182 32.13 8.61 3.57
CA ASN A 182 33.49 8.60 3.06
C ASN A 182 34.44 8.96 4.20
N ASN A 183 34.71 8.02 5.13
CA ASN A 183 36.04 7.97 5.74
C ASN A 183 36.41 6.64 6.42
N GLN A 184 36.72 5.64 5.59
CA GLN A 184 37.67 4.56 5.86
C GLN A 184 38.26 4.20 4.48
N LYS A 185 39.55 4.21 4.14
CA LYS A 185 40.86 4.41 4.74
C LYS A 185 41.80 4.60 3.54
N THR A 186 42.94 5.29 3.67
CA THR A 186 44.21 4.72 3.17
C THR A 186 45.43 5.46 3.73
N HIS A 187 46.37 4.63 4.16
CA HIS A 187 47.70 4.89 4.67
C HIS A 187 48.53 5.91 3.87
N LEU A 188 49.22 6.81 4.58
CA LEU A 188 50.68 6.86 4.69
C LEU A 188 51.09 7.61 5.95
#